data_AF-J7SBN5-F1
#
_entry.id   AF-J7SBN5-F1
#
_cell.length_a   1.000
_cell.length_b   1.000
_cell.length_c   1.000
_cell.angle_alpha   90.00
_cell.angle_beta   90.00
_cell.angle_gamma   90.00
#
_symmetry.space_group_name_H-M   'P 1'
#
loop_
_entity.id
_entity.type
_entity.pdbx_description
1 polymer ?
#
loop_
_entity_poly.entity_id
_entity_poly.type
_entity_poly.pdbx_seq_one_letter_code
_entity_poly.pdbx_strand_id
1 'polypeptide(L)'
;MSRTCRPHPTTPEWTVRQVIHRSDWKDTTKVCPTCEESIYLMHGHCQVELDRERTPPPGSKLTRERRLLAFCDEECATLWLDAD
;
A
#
# COMPACT_ATOMS: atom_id res chain seq x y z
N MET A 1 16.99 -2.82 36.99
CA MET A 1 17.37 -3.42 35.71
C MET A 1 16.16 -4.16 35.16
N SER A 2 15.38 -3.54 34.28
CA SER A 2 14.24 -4.19 33.62
C SER A 2 14.29 -3.85 32.14
N ARG A 3 15.01 -4.69 31.38
CA ARG A 3 15.03 -4.61 29.92
C ARG A 3 13.68 -5.12 29.42
N THR A 4 12.79 -4.19 29.09
CA THR A 4 11.56 -4.51 28.37
C THR A 4 11.95 -4.83 26.92
N CYS A 5 12.41 -6.04 26.66
CA CYS A 5 12.56 -6.57 25.30
C CYS A 5 11.15 -6.83 24.76
N ARG A 6 10.53 -5.81 24.15
CA ARG A 6 9.41 -6.07 23.24
C ARG A 6 9.97 -6.90 22.09
N PRO A 7 9.39 -8.07 21.75
CA PRO A 7 9.71 -8.73 20.50
C PRO A 7 9.40 -7.73 19.38
N HIS A 8 10.42 -7.39 18.58
CA HIS A 8 10.21 -6.66 17.34
C HIS A 8 9.29 -7.51 16.45
N PRO A 9 8.25 -6.96 15.82
CA PRO A 9 7.61 -7.65 14.72
C PRO A 9 8.68 -7.92 13.67
N THR A 10 8.96 -9.21 13.44
CA THR A 10 10.13 -9.70 12.69
C THR A 10 10.04 -9.49 11.17
N THR A 11 9.00 -8.81 10.69
CA THR A 11 8.88 -8.30 9.34
C THR A 11 8.02 -7.03 9.40
N PRO A 12 8.41 -5.95 8.70
CA PRO A 12 7.56 -4.78 8.60
C PRO A 12 6.38 -5.13 7.68
N GLU A 13 5.23 -5.36 8.31
CA GLU A 13 3.94 -5.52 7.65
C GLU A 13 3.58 -4.19 6.96
N TRP A 14 2.97 -4.27 5.78
CA TRP A 14 2.55 -3.08 5.07
C TRP A 14 1.44 -2.40 5.86
N THR A 15 1.61 -1.13 6.20
CA THR A 15 0.57 -0.32 6.84
C THR A 15 -0.10 0.59 5.83
N VAL A 16 -1.43 0.71 5.92
CA VAL A 16 -2.18 1.68 5.13
C VAL A 16 -1.87 3.07 5.62
N ARG A 17 -1.40 3.91 4.71
CA ARG A 17 -1.11 5.31 5.01
C ARG A 17 -2.24 6.24 4.63
N GLN A 18 -2.90 5.98 3.50
CA GLN A 18 -4.04 6.76 3.01
C GLN A 18 -4.76 6.02 1.87
N VAL A 19 -6.06 6.30 1.75
CA VAL A 19 -6.92 5.91 0.62
C VAL A 19 -7.40 7.20 -0.04
N ILE A 20 -7.22 7.33 -1.36
CA ILE A 20 -7.52 8.57 -2.09
C ILE A 20 -8.24 8.25 -3.39
N HIS A 21 -9.33 8.97 -3.66
CA HIS A 21 -9.97 8.96 -4.98
C HIS A 21 -9.16 9.81 -5.97
N ARG A 22 -8.86 9.24 -7.13
CA ARG A 22 -8.10 9.88 -8.20
C ARG A 22 -8.80 9.69 -9.54
N SER A 23 -8.58 10.65 -10.42
CA SER A 23 -8.81 10.55 -11.87
C SER A 23 -7.62 11.20 -12.56
N ASP A 24 -7.50 11.03 -13.88
CA ASP A 24 -6.51 11.73 -14.71
C ASP A 24 -5.06 11.58 -14.21
N TRP A 25 -4.74 10.41 -13.63
CA TRP A 25 -3.48 10.22 -12.91
C TRP A 25 -2.33 9.82 -13.82
N LYS A 26 -2.53 8.78 -14.63
CA LYS A 26 -1.52 8.23 -15.54
C LYS A 26 -2.16 7.47 -16.68
N ASP A 27 -1.64 7.65 -17.89
CA ASP A 27 -2.04 6.88 -19.06
C ASP A 27 -1.50 5.43 -19.00
N THR A 28 -2.13 4.60 -18.18
CA THR A 28 -1.77 3.19 -18.01
C THR A 28 -2.92 2.41 -17.39
N THR A 29 -2.93 1.10 -17.61
CA THR A 29 -3.88 0.18 -17.01
C THR A 29 -3.22 -0.57 -15.85
N LYS A 30 -3.97 -0.75 -14.76
CA LYS A 30 -3.63 -1.61 -13.62
C LYS A 30 -4.71 -2.65 -13.41
N VAL A 31 -4.39 -3.68 -12.65
CA VAL A 31 -5.36 -4.71 -12.25
C VAL A 31 -5.77 -4.42 -10.81
N CYS A 32 -7.07 -4.41 -10.55
CA CYS A 32 -7.63 -4.29 -9.21
C CYS A 32 -7.19 -5.51 -8.38
N PRO A 33 -6.51 -5.34 -7.24
CA PRO A 33 -6.12 -6.46 -6.38
C PRO A 33 -7.30 -7.24 -5.80
N THR A 34 -8.49 -6.64 -5.76
CA THR A 34 -9.69 -7.22 -5.13
C THR A 34 -10.52 -8.04 -6.10
N CYS A 35 -10.89 -7.44 -7.24
CA CYS A 35 -11.80 -8.05 -8.21
C CYS A 35 -11.12 -8.46 -9.52
N GLU A 36 -9.81 -8.23 -9.64
CA GLU A 36 -8.99 -8.59 -10.81
C GLU A 36 -9.39 -7.87 -12.12
N GLU A 37 -10.28 -6.89 -12.05
CA GLU A 37 -10.66 -6.08 -13.21
C GLU A 37 -9.57 -5.07 -13.60
N SER A 38 -9.59 -4.68 -14.88
CA SER A 38 -8.67 -3.69 -15.43
C SER A 38 -9.14 -2.27 -15.13
N ILE A 39 -8.29 -1.50 -14.45
CA ILE A 39 -8.48 -0.10 -14.09
C ILE A 39 -7.61 0.76 -14.99
N TYR A 40 -8.23 1.60 -15.81
CA TYR A 40 -7.51 2.63 -16.53
C TYR A 40 -7.33 3.85 -15.64
N LEU A 41 -6.08 4.19 -15.29
CA LEU A 41 -5.79 5.21 -14.26
C LEU A 41 -6.09 6.66 -14.69
N MET A 42 -6.52 6.88 -15.93
CA MET A 42 -7.09 8.17 -16.33
C MET A 42 -8.55 8.32 -15.89
N HIS A 43 -9.26 7.22 -15.63
CA HIS A 43 -10.61 7.25 -15.11
C HIS A 43 -10.62 7.35 -13.59
N GLY A 44 -11.81 7.60 -13.02
CA GLY A 44 -12.01 7.56 -11.57
C GLY A 44 -11.63 6.21 -11.00
N HIS A 45 -10.75 6.20 -10.00
CA HIS A 45 -10.27 5.01 -9.31
C HIS A 45 -9.87 5.38 -7.86
N CYS A 46 -9.76 4.37 -7.01
CA CYS A 46 -9.23 4.52 -5.66
C CYS A 46 -7.76 4.11 -5.61
N GLN A 47 -6.92 4.91 -4.97
CA GLN A 47 -5.52 4.61 -4.75
C GLN A 47 -5.25 4.42 -3.26
N VAL A 48 -4.70 3.28 -2.89
CA VAL A 48 -4.24 3.00 -1.53
C VAL A 48 -2.71 3.15 -1.50
N GLU A 49 -2.22 4.05 -0.65
CA GLU A 49 -0.80 4.15 -0.34
C GLU A 49 -0.50 3.27 0.87
N LEU A 50 0.39 2.29 0.65
CA LEU A 50 0.97 1.46 1.69
C LEU A 50 2.39 1.95 1.97
N ASP A 51 2.77 1.99 3.24
CA ASP A 51 4.17 2.12 3.64
C ASP A 51 4.59 0.97 4.56
N ARG A 52 5.87 0.62 4.48
CA ARG A 52 6.47 -0.29 5.44
C ARG A 52 7.86 0.20 5.78
N GLU A 53 8.28 -0.06 7.00
CA GLU A 53 9.69 0.05 7.31
C GLU A 53 10.48 -0.98 6.49
N ARG A 54 11.76 -0.73 6.25
CA ARG A 54 12.65 -1.65 5.54
C ARG A 54 14.03 -1.53 6.14
N THR A 55 14.67 -2.67 6.35
CA THR A 55 16.10 -2.70 6.68
C THR A 55 16.90 -2.20 5.47
N PRO A 56 17.60 -1.06 5.58
CA PRO A 56 18.36 -0.52 4.47
C PRO A 56 19.57 -1.41 4.17
N PRO A 57 19.95 -1.59 2.89
CA PRO A 57 21.25 -2.17 2.56
C PRO A 57 22.40 -1.26 3.03
N PRO A 58 23.62 -1.80 3.21
CA PRO A 58 24.79 -1.00 3.59
C PRO A 58 24.98 0.20 2.65
N GLY A 59 25.15 1.39 3.22
CA GLY A 59 25.32 2.64 2.47
C GLY A 59 24.01 3.33 2.04
N SER A 60 22.84 2.73 2.28
CA SER A 60 21.54 3.37 2.03
C SER A 60 20.99 4.02 3.30
N LYS A 61 20.42 5.22 3.12
CA LYS A 61 19.65 5.93 4.17
C LYS A 61 18.15 5.70 4.08
N LEU A 62 17.68 4.95 3.07
CA LEU A 62 16.25 4.70 2.86
C LEU A 62 15.78 3.55 3.75
N THR A 63 15.11 3.90 4.84
CA THR A 63 14.54 2.97 5.83
C THR A 63 13.06 2.68 5.63
N ARG A 64 12.44 3.24 4.58
CA ARG A 64 11.02 3.06 4.29
C ARG A 64 10.79 2.74 2.82
N GLU A 65 9.83 1.88 2.58
CA GLU A 65 9.34 1.52 1.26
C GLU A 65 7.87 1.94 1.15
N ARG A 66 7.48 2.47 -0.02
CA ARG A 66 6.11 2.85 -0.32
C ARG A 66 5.62 2.07 -1.53
N ARG A 67 4.36 1.64 -1.48
CA ARG A 67 3.69 0.96 -2.58
C ARG A 67 2.34 1.61 -2.80
N LEU A 68 2.02 1.88 -4.07
CA LEU A 68 0.72 2.37 -4.48
C LEU A 68 -0.04 1.22 -5.12
N LEU A 69 -1.25 0.97 -4.63
CA LEU A 69 -2.21 0.05 -5.23
C LEU A 69 -3.37 0.85 -5.80
N ALA A 70 -3.92 0.41 -6.92
CA ALA A 70 -5.08 1.01 -7.57
C ALA A 70 -6.24 0.01 -7.52
N PHE A 71 -7.42 0.52 -7.15
CA PHE A 71 -8.68 -0.20 -7.01
C PHE A 71 -9.74 0.50 -7.85
N CYS A 72 -10.76 -0.25 -8.27
CA CYS A 72 -11.87 0.32 -9.03
C CYS A 72 -12.56 1.46 -8.25
N ASP A 73 -12.78 1.25 -6.96
CA ASP A 73 -13.56 2.10 -6.08
C ASP A 73 -13.23 1.83 -4.59
N GLU A 74 -13.94 2.55 -3.71
CA GLU A 74 -13.74 2.48 -2.25
C GLU A 74 -14.17 1.12 -1.67
N GLU A 75 -15.17 0.46 -2.26
CA GLU A 75 -15.63 -0.84 -1.81
C GLU A 75 -14.56 -1.90 -2.09
N CYS A 76 -14.00 -1.91 -3.30
CA CYS A 76 -12.87 -2.77 -3.64
C CYS A 76 -11.67 -2.53 -2.71
N ALA A 77 -11.35 -1.26 -2.42
CA ALA A 77 -10.25 -0.93 -1.51
C ALA A 77 -10.53 -1.43 -0.09
N THR A 78 -11.74 -1.22 0.43
CA THR A 78 -12.15 -1.63 1.79
C THR A 78 -12.13 -3.14 1.93
N LEU A 79 -12.73 -3.87 0.98
CA LEU A 79 -12.72 -5.34 0.97
C LEU A 79 -11.30 -5.91 0.99
N TRP A 80 -10.35 -5.29 0.28
CA TRP A 80 -8.96 -5.73 0.29
C TRP A 80 -8.26 -5.43 1.62
N LEU A 81 -8.63 -4.34 2.29
CA LEU A 81 -8.08 -3.96 3.59
C LEU A 81 -8.63 -4.79 4.75
N ASP A 82 -9.87 -5.27 4.65
CA ASP A 82 -10.50 -6.12 5.67
C ASP A 82 -10.16 -7.62 5.52
N ALA A 83 -9.56 -8.03 4.39
CA ALA A 83 -9.27 -9.44 4.08
C ALA A 83 -7.98 -10.00 4.73
N ASP A 84 -7.64 -9.55 5.95
CA ASP A 84 -6.43 -9.94 6.72
C ASP A 84 -6.11 -11.45 6.70
#